data_AF-A0A329MZG9-F1
#
_entry.id   AF-A0A329MZG9-F1
#
_cell.length_a   1.000
_cell.length_b   1.000
_cell.length_c   1.000
_cell.angle_alpha   90.00
_cell.angle_beta   90.00
_cell.angle_gamma   90.00
#
_symmetry.space_group_name_H-M   'P 1'
#
loop_
_entity.id
_entity.type
_entity.pdbx_description
1 polymer ?
#
loop_
_entity_poly.entity_id
_entity_poly.type
_entity_poly.pdbx_seq_one_letter_code
_entity_poly.pdbx_strand_id
1 'polypeptide(L)' 'MPFGIGATGFALIILIALLLFGPSKLPQLGRAIGTTIREFKAGNKEREGAEDLPLKKDDDSRQ' A
#
# COMPACT_ATOMS: atom_id res chain seq x y z
N MET A 1 -4.40 5.67 -34.42
CA MET A 1 -4.13 4.21 -34.30
C MET A 1 -4.30 3.85 -32.83
N PRO A 2 -5.27 2.99 -32.44
CA PRO A 2 -5.75 2.97 -31.07
C PRO A 2 -4.65 2.50 -30.11
N PHE A 3 -4.37 3.31 -29.11
CA PHE A 3 -3.41 3.05 -28.05
C PHE A 3 -3.80 1.76 -27.29
N GLY A 4 -3.01 0.70 -27.46
CA GLY A 4 -2.80 -0.35 -26.47
C GLY A 4 -4.00 -1.25 -26.13
N ILE A 5 -3.98 -2.47 -26.68
CA ILE A 5 -4.84 -3.61 -26.29
C ILE A 5 -4.76 -3.87 -24.78
N GLY A 6 -3.61 -3.62 -24.14
CA GLY A 6 -3.41 -3.86 -22.71
C GLY A 6 -4.28 -3.00 -21.81
N ALA A 7 -4.19 -1.67 -21.92
CA ALA A 7 -4.92 -0.76 -21.01
C ALA A 7 -6.44 -0.81 -21.26
N THR A 8 -6.85 -0.85 -22.53
CA THR A 8 -8.28 -0.90 -22.90
C THR A 8 -8.92 -2.24 -22.51
N GLY A 9 -8.22 -3.37 -22.72
CA GLY A 9 -8.70 -4.69 -22.30
C GLY A 9 -8.80 -4.83 -20.78
N PHE A 10 -7.82 -4.30 -20.05
CA PHE A 10 -7.86 -4.31 -18.59
C PHE A 10 -9.01 -3.48 -18.02
N ALA A 11 -9.29 -2.32 -18.62
CA ALA A 11 -10.43 -1.47 -18.25
C ALA A 11 -11.77 -2.20 -18.42
N LEU A 12 -11.95 -2.98 -19.49
CA LEU A 12 -13.13 -3.82 -19.73
C LEU A 12 -13.31 -4.89 -18.66
N ILE A 13 -12.22 -5.58 -18.28
CA ILE A 13 -12.25 -6.59 -17.21
C ILE A 13 -12.63 -5.96 -15.87
N ILE A 14 -12.00 -4.81 -15.53
CA ILE A 14 -12.35 -4.06 -14.32
C ILE A 14 -13.81 -3.66 -14.35
N LEU A 15 -14.35 -3.19 -15.47
CA LEU A 15 -15.75 -2.78 -15.56
C LEU A 15 -16.71 -3.94 -15.26
N ILE A 16 -16.44 -5.13 -15.81
CA ILE A 16 -17.25 -6.33 -15.54
C ILE A 16 -17.10 -6.77 -14.07
N ALA A 17 -15.87 -6.78 -13.54
CA ALA A 17 -15.63 -7.11 -12.13
C ALA A 17 -16.32 -6.12 -11.19
N LEU A 18 -16.35 -4.83 -11.53
CA LEU A 18 -17.05 -3.78 -10.81
C LEU A 18 -18.58 -3.93 -10.87
N LEU A 19 -19.13 -4.46 -11.97
CA LEU A 19 -20.57 -4.76 -12.05
C LEU A 19 -20.95 -5.94 -11.13
N LEU A 20 -20.11 -6.97 -11.07
CA LEU A 20 -20.35 -8.16 -10.23
C LEU A 20 -20.11 -7.89 -8.74
N PHE A 21 -18.97 -7.27 -8.41
CA PHE A 21 -18.58 -7.02 -7.02
C PHE A 21 -19.04 -5.66 -6.49
N GLY A 22 -19.27 -4.68 -7.37
CA GLY A 22 -19.56 -3.29 -6.99
C GLY A 22 -18.31 -2.45 -6.74
N PRO A 23 -18.28 -1.17 -7.15
CA PRO A 23 -17.12 -0.28 -6.96
C PRO A 23 -16.83 0.03 -5.50
N SER A 24 -17.77 -0.16 -4.59
CA SER A 24 -17.56 0.04 -3.16
C SER A 24 -16.80 -1.11 -2.49
N LYS A 25 -16.73 -2.30 -3.10
CA LYS A 25 -16.04 -3.47 -2.49
C LYS A 25 -14.53 -3.43 -2.67
N LEU A 26 -14.03 -2.94 -3.80
CA LEU A 26 -12.58 -2.74 -4.02
C LEU A 26 -11.92 -1.85 -2.96
N PRO A 27 -12.41 -0.63 -2.63
CA PRO A 27 -11.82 0.21 -1.60
C PRO A 27 -12.00 -0.37 -0.19
N GLN A 28 -13.08 -1.11 0.08
CA GLN A 28 -13.26 -1.80 1.36
C GLN A 28 -12.20 -2.90 1.55
N LEU A 29 -11.98 -3.75 0.53
CA LEU A 29 -10.95 -4.78 0.54
C LEU A 29 -9.54 -4.17 0.64
N GLY A 30 -9.27 -3.12 -0.13
CA GLY A 30 -7.99 -2.41 -0.08
C GLY A 30 -7.69 -1.80 1.29
N ARG A 31 -8.70 -1.25 1.99
CA ARG A 31 -8.54 -0.76 3.38
C ARG A 31 -8.25 -1.90 4.35
N ALA A 32 -8.97 -3.02 4.26
CA ALA A 32 -8.75 -4.17 5.12
C ALA A 32 -7.34 -4.75 4.92
N ILE A 33 -6.95 -5.01 3.66
CA ILE A 33 -5.62 -5.51 3.30
C ILE A 33 -4.53 -4.51 3.70
N GLY A 34 -4.76 -3.21 3.47
CA GLY A 34 -3.81 -2.15 3.80
C GLY A 34 -3.52 -2.07 5.29
N THR A 35 -4.53 -2.22 6.15
CA THR A 35 -4.35 -2.32 7.61
C THR A 35 -3.52 -3.55 7.97
N THR A 36 -3.83 -4.73 7.41
CA THR A 36 -3.05 -5.95 7.66
C THR A 36 -1.60 -5.81 7.21
N ILE A 37 -1.33 -5.25 6.02
CA ILE A 37 0.03 -5.02 5.53
C ILE A 37 0.77 -4.01 6.42
N ARG A 38 0.09 -2.96 6.90
CA ARG A 38 0.69 -1.96 7.78
C ARG A 38 1.09 -2.58 9.12
N GLU A 39 0.22 -3.38 9.72
CA GLU A 39 0.51 -4.10 10.97
C GLU A 39 1.61 -5.16 10.77
N PHE A 40 1.55 -5.90 9.66
CA PHE A 40 2.59 -6.87 9.31
C PHE A 40 3.96 -6.21 9.15
N LYS A 41 4.02 -5.06 8.44
CA LYS A 41 5.26 -4.29 8.29
C LYS A 41 5.75 -3.72 9.62
N ALA A 42 4.85 -3.25 10.49
CA ALA A 42 5.23 -2.76 11.82
C ALA A 42 5.83 -3.89 12.68
N GLY A 43 5.20 -5.06 12.70
CA GLY A 43 5.73 -6.23 13.41
C GLY A 43 7.03 -6.76 12.81
N ASN A 44 7.22 -6.67 11.49
CA ASN A 44 8.49 -7.03 10.85
C ASN A 44 9.60 -6.02 11.19
N LYS A 45 9.28 -4.72 11.22
CA LYS A 45 10.23 -3.67 11.63
C LYS A 45 10.66 -3.83 13.09
N GLU A 46 9.78 -4.30 13.97
CA GLU A 46 10.16 -4.60 15.37
C GLU A 46 11.09 -5.82 15.46
N ARG A 47 10.96 -6.78 14.54
CA ARG A 47 11.83 -7.96 14.44
C ARG A 47 13.17 -7.68 13.76
N GLU A 48 13.17 -6.78 12.78
CA GLU A 48 14.38 -6.32 12.07
C GLU A 48 15.07 -5.15 12.80
N GLY A 49 14.40 -4.55 13.78
CA GLY A 49 14.78 -3.31 14.48
C GLY A 49 15.74 -3.47 15.65
N ALA A 50 16.62 -4.46 15.63
CA ALA A 50 17.82 -4.41 16.46
C ALA A 50 18.90 -3.47 15.88
N GLU A 51 18.74 -2.98 14.64
CA GLU A 51 19.81 -2.26 13.92
C GLU A 51 19.38 -0.96 13.22
N ASP A 52 18.51 -0.16 13.83
CA ASP A 52 18.40 1.25 13.43
C ASP A 52 18.43 2.13 14.68
N LEU A 53 19.67 2.34 15.14
CA LEU A 53 20.07 3.35 16.10
C LEU A 53 19.36 4.67 15.77
N PRO A 54 18.78 5.38 16.75
CA PRO A 54 18.41 6.76 16.53
C PRO A 54 19.69 7.57 16.32
N LEU A 55 20.09 7.78 15.07
CA LEU A 55 20.88 8.96 14.71
C LEU A 55 19.97 10.19 14.88
N LYS A 56 19.70 10.52 16.15
CA LYS A 56 19.26 11.83 16.59
C LYS A 56 20.48 12.74 16.42
N LYS A 57 20.68 13.22 15.20
CA LYS A 57 21.52 14.37 14.89
C LYS A 57 20.70 15.62 15.23
N ASP A 58 20.55 15.86 16.52
CA ASP A 58 20.01 17.09 17.07
C ASP A 58 21.12 17.57 18.03
N ASP A 59 22.09 18.36 17.56
CA ASP A 59 22.01 19.82 17.61
C ASP A 59 21.50 20.31 18.97
N ASP A 60 22.24 20.02 20.05
CA ASP A 60 22.28 20.87 21.24
C ASP A 60 23.53 20.53 22.06
N SER A 61 24.60 21.29 21.84
CA SER A 61 25.72 21.37 22.79
C SER A 61 26.10 22.84 22.92
N ARG A 62 25.12 23.63 23.32
CA ARG A 62 25.33 24.72 24.27
C ARG A 62 25.35 24.11 25.68
N GLN A 63 26.55 23.76 26.15
CA GLN A 63 27.02 23.92 27.53
C GLN A 63 28.41 23.31 27.67
#